data_AF-A0A6L5C499-F1
#
_entry.id   AF-A0A6L5C499-F1
#
_cell.length_a   1.000
_cell.length_b   1.000
_cell.length_c   1.000
_cell.angle_alpha   90.00
_cell.angle_beta   90.00
_cell.angle_gamma   90.00
#
_symmetry.space_group_name_H-M   'P 1'
#
loop_
_entity.id
_entity.type
_entity.pdbx_description
1 polymer ?
#
loop_
_entity_poly.entity_id
_entity_poly.type
_entity_poly.pdbx_seq_one_letter_code
_entity_poly.pdbx_strand_id
1 'polypeptide(L)'
;MVDEFIDAYSDDQIYLEAIEKLVNEHPVEGNIPDNIKYSAFCRLWIVMMVGSFEMMIKKWAVPEPMMFDIAEYFDDNSNKKRIKHLYKAFEIRGLKPDQQCFNDYLACKYIRNAYVHGAWNEEQRKYVQEQGLPSTTMEFTPEHYARVKKSYYHLMNSLGMANAMNTVMKSKNGAQP
;
A
#
# COMPACT_ATOMS: atom_id res chain seq x y z
N MET A 1 -3.64 14.82 -18.41
CA MET A 1 -4.79 13.96 -18.06
C MET A 1 -4.28 12.98 -17.02
N VAL A 2 -4.92 12.89 -15.86
CA VAL A 2 -4.53 11.89 -14.85
C VAL A 2 -4.91 10.51 -15.41
N ASP A 3 -4.14 9.49 -15.07
CA ASP A 3 -4.32 8.12 -15.58
C ASP A 3 -5.59 7.50 -14.98
N GLU A 4 -6.43 6.87 -15.80
CA GLU A 4 -7.74 6.36 -15.36
C GLU A 4 -7.64 5.37 -14.17
N PHE A 5 -6.56 4.58 -14.11
CA PHE A 5 -6.38 3.61 -13.03
C PHE A 5 -5.91 4.28 -11.75
N ILE A 6 -5.15 5.38 -11.86
CA ILE A 6 -4.77 6.19 -10.70
C ILE A 6 -6.02 6.79 -10.06
N ASP A 7 -6.90 7.35 -10.89
CA ASP A 7 -8.14 7.97 -10.42
C ASP A 7 -9.07 6.91 -9.80
N ALA A 8 -9.28 5.78 -10.48
CA ALA A 8 -10.14 4.70 -9.97
C ALA A 8 -9.68 4.17 -8.59
N TYR A 9 -8.38 3.89 -8.42
CA TYR A 9 -7.87 3.42 -7.12
C TYR A 9 -8.02 4.48 -6.02
N SER A 10 -7.79 5.76 -6.36
CA SER A 10 -7.97 6.86 -5.42
C SER A 10 -9.43 6.98 -5.00
N ASP A 11 -10.36 6.97 -5.95
CA ASP A 11 -11.80 7.03 -5.70
C ASP A 11 -12.26 5.87 -4.82
N ASP A 12 -11.88 4.63 -5.17
CA ASP A 12 -12.26 3.44 -4.39
C ASP A 12 -11.81 3.54 -2.92
N GLN A 13 -10.61 4.06 -2.67
CA GLN A 13 -10.11 4.26 -1.31
C GLN A 13 -10.86 5.38 -0.59
N ILE A 14 -11.12 6.51 -1.24
CA ILE A 14 -11.93 7.59 -0.65
C ILE A 14 -13.32 7.08 -0.27
N TYR A 15 -13.97 6.32 -1.18
CA TYR A 15 -15.29 5.76 -0.92
C TYR A 15 -15.28 4.71 0.18
N LEU A 16 -14.26 3.85 0.25
CA LEU A 16 -14.14 2.87 1.33
C LEU A 16 -14.01 3.54 2.71
N GLU A 17 -13.27 4.65 2.82
CA GLU A 17 -13.20 5.43 4.07
C GLU A 17 -14.53 6.12 4.39
N ALA A 18 -15.21 6.67 3.38
CA ALA A 18 -16.52 7.27 3.57
C ALA A 18 -17.56 6.24 4.04
N ILE A 19 -17.56 5.04 3.45
CA ILE A 19 -18.45 3.94 3.85
C ILE A 19 -18.13 3.47 5.26
N GLU A 20 -16.85 3.34 5.64
CA GLU A 20 -16.45 2.98 7.00
C GLU A 20 -17.03 3.96 8.03
N LYS A 21 -16.88 5.26 7.77
CA LYS A 21 -17.45 6.30 8.62
C LYS A 21 -18.97 6.20 8.71
N LEU A 22 -19.66 6.08 7.57
CA LEU A 22 -21.12 5.99 7.52
C LEU A 22 -21.65 4.74 8.25
N VAL A 23 -21.01 3.59 8.05
CA VAL A 23 -21.39 2.33 8.74
C VAL A 23 -21.21 2.46 10.25
N ASN A 24 -20.13 3.10 10.71
CA ASN A 24 -19.89 3.32 12.13
C ASN A 24 -20.86 4.32 12.76
N GLU A 25 -21.32 5.32 12.01
CA GLU A 25 -22.28 6.33 12.46
C GLU A 25 -23.75 5.86 12.34
N HIS A 26 -24.02 4.81 11.56
CA HIS A 26 -25.37 4.37 11.30
C HIS A 26 -25.97 3.59 12.49
N PRO A 27 -27.20 3.91 12.92
CA PRO A 27 -27.78 3.40 14.18
C PRO A 27 -28.01 1.89 14.24
N VAL A 28 -28.13 1.22 13.08
CA VAL A 28 -28.31 -0.24 12.98
C VAL A 28 -27.01 -0.95 12.60
N GLU A 29 -26.41 -0.59 11.47
CA GLU A 29 -25.12 -1.14 10.99
C GLU A 29 -23.96 -1.01 12.00
N GLY A 30 -23.95 0.03 12.84
CA GLY A 30 -22.96 0.17 13.91
C GLY A 30 -22.97 -0.96 14.94
N ASN A 31 -24.08 -1.71 15.03
CA ASN A 31 -24.21 -2.87 15.93
C ASN A 31 -23.64 -4.17 15.34
N ILE A 32 -23.21 -4.17 14.06
CA ILE A 32 -22.52 -5.33 13.49
C ILE A 32 -21.22 -5.55 14.27
N PRO A 33 -20.94 -6.80 14.70
CA PRO A 33 -19.71 -7.12 15.41
C PRO A 33 -18.45 -6.60 14.70
N ASP A 34 -17.56 -5.95 15.45
CA ASP A 34 -16.36 -5.32 14.90
C ASP A 34 -15.47 -6.31 14.14
N ASN A 35 -15.39 -7.57 14.59
CA ASN A 35 -14.63 -8.60 13.88
C ASN A 35 -15.18 -8.88 12.48
N ILE A 36 -16.50 -8.79 12.26
CA ILE A 36 -17.11 -8.94 10.93
C ILE A 36 -16.84 -7.69 10.10
N LYS A 37 -17.17 -6.52 10.66
CA LYS A 37 -17.08 -5.21 10.00
C LYS A 37 -15.65 -4.87 9.59
N TYR A 38 -14.70 -4.88 10.54
CA TYR A 38 -13.31 -4.53 10.26
C TYR A 38 -12.57 -5.62 9.49
N SER A 39 -12.98 -6.88 9.56
CA SER A 39 -12.43 -7.88 8.63
C SER A 39 -12.87 -7.64 7.19
N ALA A 40 -14.12 -7.22 6.97
CA ALA A 40 -14.56 -6.83 5.63
C ALA A 40 -13.79 -5.60 5.12
N PHE A 41 -13.73 -4.52 5.91
CA PHE A 41 -13.00 -3.31 5.53
C PHE A 41 -11.51 -3.55 5.31
N CYS A 42 -10.83 -4.29 6.20
CA CYS A 42 -9.42 -4.64 6.01
C CYS A 42 -9.19 -5.41 4.72
N ARG A 43 -10.00 -6.43 4.40
CA ARG A 43 -9.80 -7.22 3.17
C ARG A 43 -9.96 -6.35 1.92
N LEU A 44 -11.02 -5.54 1.86
CA LEU A 44 -11.25 -4.63 0.73
C LEU A 44 -10.10 -3.63 0.59
N TRP A 45 -9.71 -3.00 1.70
CA TRP A 45 -8.66 -2.00 1.73
C TRP A 45 -7.29 -2.56 1.36
N ILE A 46 -6.94 -3.76 1.85
CA ILE A 46 -5.69 -4.45 1.54
C ILE A 46 -5.60 -4.77 0.05
N VAL A 47 -6.71 -5.18 -0.57
CA VAL A 47 -6.75 -5.40 -2.02
C VAL A 47 -6.49 -4.10 -2.78
N MET A 48 -7.18 -3.02 -2.41
CA MET A 48 -7.05 -1.73 -3.09
C MET A 48 -5.67 -1.10 -2.87
N MET A 49 -5.12 -1.12 -1.65
CA MET A 49 -3.84 -0.49 -1.35
C MET A 49 -2.67 -1.13 -2.12
N VAL A 50 -2.68 -2.47 -2.28
CA VAL A 50 -1.61 -3.17 -3.00
C VAL A 50 -1.71 -2.89 -4.49
N GLY A 51 -2.92 -2.92 -5.04
CA GLY A 51 -3.16 -2.58 -6.45
C GLY A 51 -2.77 -1.14 -6.76
N SER A 52 -3.25 -0.20 -5.95
CA SER A 52 -2.96 1.23 -6.05
C SER A 52 -1.46 1.51 -6.01
N PHE A 53 -0.75 1.01 -4.99
CA PHE A 53 0.68 1.28 -4.84
C PHE A 53 1.52 0.71 -6.00
N GLU A 54 1.23 -0.53 -6.43
CA GLU A 54 1.91 -1.14 -7.58
C GLU A 54 1.60 -0.40 -8.88
N MET A 55 0.35 0.07 -9.08
CA MET A 55 -0.02 0.87 -10.24
C MET A 55 0.76 2.19 -10.27
N MET A 56 0.87 2.87 -9.13
CA MET A 56 1.59 4.14 -9.02
C MET A 56 3.08 3.98 -9.33
N ILE A 57 3.75 2.91 -8.86
CA ILE A 57 5.13 2.63 -9.26
C ILE A 57 5.23 2.43 -10.78
N LYS A 58 4.32 1.67 -11.39
CA LYS A 58 4.33 1.44 -12.85
C LYS A 58 4.19 2.74 -13.63
N LYS A 59 3.32 3.63 -13.19
CA LYS A 59 3.01 4.87 -13.92
C LYS A 59 4.05 5.96 -13.68
N TRP A 60 4.60 6.06 -12.47
CA TRP A 60 5.50 7.15 -12.11
C TRP A 60 6.98 6.78 -12.22
N ALA A 61 7.37 5.54 -11.92
CA ALA A 61 8.79 5.16 -11.87
C ALA A 61 9.31 4.52 -13.17
N VAL A 62 8.55 3.62 -13.79
CA VAL A 62 9.00 2.87 -14.99
C VAL A 62 9.38 3.75 -16.19
N PRO A 63 8.67 4.86 -16.51
CA PRO A 63 9.08 5.70 -17.65
C PRO A 63 10.28 6.60 -17.34
N GLU A 64 10.84 6.55 -16.12
CA GLU A 64 11.69 7.60 -15.58
C GLU A 64 13.10 7.12 -15.21
N PRO A 65 14.15 7.51 -15.95
CA PRO A 65 15.53 7.08 -15.67
C PRO A 65 16.01 7.40 -14.25
N MET A 66 15.58 8.53 -13.69
CA MET A 66 15.93 8.95 -12.32
C MET A 66 15.12 8.23 -11.22
N MET A 67 14.18 7.37 -11.60
CA MET A 67 13.40 6.52 -10.71
C MET A 67 13.66 5.02 -10.96
N PHE A 68 14.73 4.68 -11.66
CA PHE A 68 15.06 3.31 -12.04
C PHE A 68 15.11 2.34 -10.86
N ASP A 69 15.76 2.71 -9.76
CA ASP A 69 15.84 1.92 -8.51
C ASP A 69 14.47 1.73 -7.80
N ILE A 70 13.51 2.62 -8.02
CA ILE A 70 12.11 2.42 -7.61
C ILE A 70 11.39 1.51 -8.62
N ALA A 71 11.67 1.64 -9.91
CA ALA A 71 11.09 0.81 -10.98
C ALA A 71 11.53 -0.67 -10.89
N GLU A 72 12.76 -0.94 -10.42
CA GLU A 72 13.31 -2.27 -10.13
C GLU A 72 12.44 -3.07 -9.14
N TYR A 73 11.47 -2.44 -8.48
CA TYR A 73 10.42 -3.11 -7.72
C TYR A 73 9.80 -4.29 -8.46
N PHE A 74 9.64 -4.24 -9.79
CA PHE A 74 9.00 -5.31 -10.55
C PHE A 74 9.95 -6.41 -11.04
N ASP A 75 11.27 -6.21 -10.94
CA ASP A 75 12.26 -7.10 -11.56
C ASP A 75 12.56 -8.35 -10.72
N ASP A 76 12.35 -8.29 -9.40
CA ASP A 76 12.56 -9.44 -8.51
C ASP A 76 11.26 -10.25 -8.33
N ASN A 77 11.29 -11.57 -8.24
CA ASN A 77 10.09 -12.37 -7.95
C ASN A 77 9.78 -12.49 -6.44
N SER A 78 10.72 -12.11 -5.58
CA SER A 78 10.58 -12.16 -4.12
C SER A 78 10.02 -10.87 -3.58
N ASN A 79 8.80 -10.90 -3.06
CA ASN A 79 8.19 -9.74 -2.39
C ASN A 79 9.09 -9.17 -1.28
N LYS A 80 9.80 -10.00 -0.52
CA LYS A 80 10.76 -9.53 0.52
C LYS A 80 11.86 -8.66 -0.08
N LYS A 81 12.45 -9.08 -1.20
CA LYS A 81 13.50 -8.32 -1.88
C LYS A 81 12.95 -7.04 -2.48
N ARG A 82 11.77 -7.09 -3.13
CA ARG A 82 11.07 -5.90 -3.66
C ARG A 82 10.92 -4.80 -2.59
N ILE A 83 10.40 -5.17 -1.42
CA ILE A 83 10.18 -4.23 -0.31
C ILE A 83 11.50 -3.69 0.24
N LYS A 84 12.53 -4.53 0.36
CA LYS A 84 13.86 -4.11 0.81
C LYS A 84 14.52 -3.12 -0.16
N HIS A 85 14.46 -3.38 -1.47
CA HIS A 85 15.02 -2.48 -2.48
C HIS A 85 14.28 -1.14 -2.48
N LEU A 86 12.94 -1.17 -2.44
CA LEU A 86 12.13 0.03 -2.38
C LEU A 86 12.44 0.89 -1.14
N TYR A 87 12.60 0.26 0.03
CA TYR A 87 13.01 0.96 1.25
C TYR A 87 14.34 1.69 1.04
N LYS A 88 15.33 1.01 0.45
CA LYS A 88 16.65 1.59 0.17
C LYS A 88 16.59 2.70 -0.88
N ALA A 89 15.77 2.56 -1.91
CA ALA A 89 15.56 3.60 -2.91
C ALA A 89 15.02 4.90 -2.29
N PHE A 90 14.12 4.81 -1.30
CA PHE A 90 13.64 5.99 -0.58
C PHE A 90 14.70 6.56 0.38
N GLU A 91 15.44 5.70 1.10
CA GLU A 91 16.51 6.12 2.01
C GLU A 91 17.63 6.88 1.28
N ILE A 92 18.06 6.41 0.10
CA ILE A 92 19.10 7.06 -0.72
C ILE A 92 18.69 8.46 -1.17
N ARG A 93 17.38 8.72 -1.32
CA ARG A 93 16.82 10.04 -1.64
C ARG A 93 16.73 10.98 -0.43
N GLY A 94 17.22 10.55 0.73
CA GLY A 94 17.12 11.31 1.98
C GLY A 94 15.71 11.31 2.58
N LEU A 95 14.80 10.47 2.08
CA LEU A 95 13.52 10.24 2.74
C LEU A 95 13.75 9.42 4.02
N LYS A 96 12.81 9.50 4.96
CA LYS A 96 12.85 8.76 6.23
C LYS A 96 11.81 7.65 6.23
N PRO A 97 12.03 6.54 5.48
CA PRO A 97 11.08 5.44 5.44
C PRO A 97 10.95 4.80 6.83
N ASP A 98 9.71 4.51 7.24
CA ASP A 98 9.38 3.80 8.48
C ASP A 98 9.40 2.29 8.18
N GLN A 99 10.37 1.59 8.76
CA GLN A 99 10.55 0.15 8.57
C GLN A 99 9.28 -0.64 8.92
N GLN A 100 8.53 -0.22 9.94
CA GLN A 100 7.30 -0.91 10.32
C GLN A 100 6.23 -0.76 9.24
N CYS A 101 6.10 0.43 8.64
CA CYS A 101 5.16 0.63 7.54
C CYS A 101 5.48 -0.25 6.32
N PHE A 102 6.77 -0.48 6.04
CA PHE A 102 7.21 -1.38 4.96
C PHE A 102 6.93 -2.85 5.28
N ASN A 103 7.18 -3.27 6.52
CA ASN A 103 6.87 -4.63 6.98
C ASN A 103 5.36 -4.89 6.94
N ASP A 104 4.56 -3.91 7.37
CA ASP A 104 3.10 -3.97 7.34
C ASP A 104 2.59 -4.07 5.91
N TYR A 105 3.17 -3.31 4.97
CA TYR A 105 2.82 -3.39 3.56
C TYR A 105 3.14 -4.78 2.98
N LEU A 106 4.29 -5.37 3.33
CA LEU A 106 4.62 -6.73 2.93
C LEU A 106 3.63 -7.76 3.47
N ALA A 107 3.25 -7.64 4.74
CA ALA A 107 2.25 -8.49 5.35
C ALA A 107 0.88 -8.33 4.66
N CYS A 108 0.49 -7.09 4.32
CA CYS A 108 -0.72 -6.81 3.53
C CYS A 108 -0.68 -7.48 2.16
N LYS A 109 0.48 -7.48 1.46
CA LYS A 109 0.63 -8.22 0.20
C LYS A 109 0.40 -9.72 0.37
N TYR A 110 0.87 -10.30 1.45
CA TYR A 110 0.65 -11.71 1.75
C TYR A 110 -0.80 -12.03 2.10
N ILE A 111 -1.45 -11.18 2.91
CA ILE A 111 -2.89 -11.28 3.17
C ILE A 111 -3.68 -11.18 1.86
N ARG A 112 -3.35 -10.21 1.00
CA ARG A 112 -3.99 -10.04 -0.31
C ARG A 112 -3.87 -11.29 -1.15
N ASN A 113 -2.67 -11.85 -1.24
CA ASN A 113 -2.44 -13.08 -2.02
C ASN A 113 -3.28 -14.24 -1.48
N ALA A 114 -3.29 -14.45 -0.16
CA ALA A 114 -4.09 -15.51 0.43
C ALA A 114 -5.59 -15.32 0.22
N TYR A 115 -6.08 -14.08 0.33
CA TYR A 115 -7.49 -13.75 0.13
C TYR A 115 -7.92 -13.95 -1.33
N VAL A 116 -7.15 -13.42 -2.29
CA VAL A 116 -7.48 -13.49 -3.72
C VAL A 116 -7.35 -14.92 -4.26
N HIS A 117 -6.37 -15.69 -3.80
CA HIS A 117 -6.14 -17.06 -4.25
C HIS A 117 -6.84 -18.12 -3.40
N GLY A 118 -7.51 -17.73 -2.31
CA GLY A 118 -8.26 -18.63 -1.43
C GLY A 118 -7.39 -19.61 -0.63
N ALA A 119 -6.08 -19.39 -0.53
CA ALA A 119 -5.15 -20.29 0.14
C ALA A 119 -3.94 -19.56 0.72
N TRP A 120 -3.57 -19.93 1.95
CA TRP A 120 -2.34 -19.43 2.58
C TRP A 120 -1.11 -20.17 2.08
N ASN A 121 -0.03 -19.40 1.87
CA ASN A 121 1.31 -19.95 1.96
C ASN A 121 1.76 -19.85 3.43
N GLU A 122 2.20 -20.96 4.03
CA GLU A 122 2.48 -21.03 5.46
C GLU A 122 3.63 -20.12 5.91
N GLU A 123 4.67 -19.94 5.09
CA GLU A 123 5.76 -19.00 5.43
C GLU A 123 5.26 -17.55 5.42
N GLN A 124 4.41 -17.21 4.46
CA GLN A 124 3.79 -15.88 4.37
C GLN A 124 2.83 -15.64 5.54
N ARG A 125 2.04 -16.66 5.90
CA ARG A 125 1.13 -16.63 7.03
C ARG A 125 1.86 -16.41 8.35
N LYS A 126 2.97 -17.13 8.55
CA LYS A 126 3.85 -16.95 9.71
C LYS A 126 4.41 -15.53 9.77
N TYR A 127 4.89 -15.00 8.64
CA TYR A 127 5.38 -13.62 8.58
C TYR A 127 4.29 -12.60 8.97
N VAL A 128 3.05 -12.78 8.48
CA VAL A 128 1.92 -11.92 8.86
C VAL A 128 1.69 -11.93 10.37
N GLN A 129 1.72 -13.11 10.99
CA GLN A 129 1.59 -13.26 12.44
C GLN A 129 2.75 -12.62 13.21
N GLU A 130 3.98 -12.76 12.73
CA GLU A 130 5.17 -12.12 13.32
C GLU A 130 5.10 -10.59 13.26
N GLN A 131 4.43 -10.02 12.25
CA GLN A 131 4.15 -8.59 12.20
C GLN A 131 3.00 -8.18 13.13
N GLY A 132 2.35 -9.11 13.83
CA GLY A 132 1.21 -8.80 14.69
C GLY A 132 -0.05 -8.43 13.92
N LEU A 133 -0.22 -8.97 12.71
CA LEU A 133 -1.48 -8.96 11.98
C LEU A 133 -2.13 -10.36 12.05
N PRO A 134 -3.46 -10.47 11.88
CA PRO A 134 -4.15 -11.76 11.95
C PRO A 134 -3.64 -12.75 10.91
N SER A 135 -3.37 -13.99 11.35
CA SER A 135 -3.04 -15.11 10.46
C SER A 135 -4.26 -15.72 9.78
N THR A 136 -5.44 -15.13 10.01
CA THR A 136 -6.71 -15.46 9.36
C THR A 136 -7.25 -14.21 8.67
N THR A 137 -8.09 -14.37 7.65
CA THR A 137 -8.69 -13.23 6.95
C THR A 137 -9.95 -12.68 7.66
N MET A 138 -10.27 -13.17 8.87
CA MET A 138 -11.56 -12.97 9.56
C MET A 138 -11.46 -12.38 10.96
N GLU A 139 -10.25 -12.07 11.44
CA GLU A 139 -10.00 -11.61 12.81
C GLU A 139 -9.33 -10.23 12.85
N PHE A 140 -9.63 -9.37 11.87
CA PHE A 140 -9.17 -7.99 11.91
C PHE A 140 -9.97 -7.16 12.92
N THR A 141 -9.30 -6.12 13.43
CA THR A 141 -9.82 -5.20 14.44
C THR A 141 -9.70 -3.76 13.91
N PRO A 142 -10.34 -2.76 14.54
CA PRO A 142 -10.17 -1.36 14.16
C PRO A 142 -8.70 -0.91 14.13
N GLU A 143 -7.89 -1.39 15.07
CA GLU A 143 -6.47 -1.06 15.17
C GLU A 143 -5.68 -1.64 13.99
N HIS A 144 -6.00 -2.87 13.57
CA HIS A 144 -5.43 -3.43 12.36
C HIS A 144 -5.79 -2.58 11.14
N TYR A 145 -7.04 -2.14 11.02
CA TYR A 145 -7.48 -1.30 9.91
C TYR A 145 -6.73 0.04 9.87
N ALA A 146 -6.63 0.73 11.01
CA ALA A 146 -5.86 1.97 11.13
C ALA A 146 -4.37 1.77 10.78
N ARG A 147 -3.77 0.66 11.21
CA ARG A 147 -2.38 0.31 10.93
C ARG A 147 -2.12 0.05 9.44
N VAL A 148 -3.03 -0.67 8.78
CA VAL A 148 -2.99 -0.91 7.32
C VAL A 148 -3.06 0.42 6.57
N LYS A 149 -3.99 1.32 6.94
CA LYS A 149 -4.09 2.67 6.35
C LYS A 149 -2.81 3.48 6.55
N LYS A 150 -2.25 3.49 7.77
CA LYS A 150 -0.99 4.19 8.07
C LYS A 150 0.15 3.72 7.17
N SER A 151 0.30 2.40 7.00
CA SER A 151 1.30 1.83 6.10
C SER A 151 1.12 2.33 4.67
N TYR A 152 -0.08 2.24 4.11
CA TYR A 152 -0.38 2.73 2.77
C TYR A 152 0.00 4.22 2.58
N TYR A 153 -0.50 5.10 3.45
CA TYR A 153 -0.23 6.53 3.35
C TYR A 153 1.26 6.86 3.48
N HIS A 154 2.00 6.15 4.33
CA HIS A 154 3.44 6.33 4.45
C HIS A 154 4.19 5.98 3.15
N LEU A 155 3.86 4.84 2.54
CA LEU A 155 4.47 4.43 1.28
C LEU A 155 4.09 5.37 0.13
N MET A 156 2.82 5.75 0.01
CA MET A 156 2.35 6.67 -1.02
C MET A 156 2.96 8.07 -0.90
N ASN A 157 3.06 8.61 0.32
CA ASN A 157 3.73 9.89 0.54
C ASN A 157 5.20 9.81 0.15
N SER A 158 5.89 8.72 0.47
CA SER A 158 7.29 8.51 0.09
C SER A 158 7.45 8.43 -1.43
N LEU A 159 6.58 7.70 -2.12
CA LEU A 159 6.57 7.58 -3.58
C LEU A 159 6.25 8.93 -4.26
N GLY A 160 5.24 9.65 -3.76
CA GLY A 160 4.86 10.97 -4.24
C GLY A 160 5.98 12.00 -4.08
N MET A 161 6.68 11.99 -2.95
CA MET A 161 7.85 12.84 -2.73
C MET A 161 9.00 12.49 -3.68
N ALA A 162 9.28 11.21 -3.88
CA ALA A 162 10.29 10.77 -4.84
C ALA A 162 9.96 11.23 -6.27
N ASN A 163 8.69 11.11 -6.67
CA ASN A 163 8.22 11.58 -7.98
C ASN A 163 8.33 13.11 -8.11
N ALA A 164 7.91 13.86 -7.09
CA ALA A 164 8.02 15.32 -7.07
C ALA A 164 9.48 15.79 -7.18
N MET A 165 10.41 15.13 -6.46
CA MET A 165 11.84 15.40 -6.59
C MET A 165 12.33 15.19 -8.03
N ASN A 166 11.92 14.09 -8.67
CA ASN A 166 12.24 13.82 -10.08
C ASN A 166 11.70 14.93 -11.00
N THR A 167 10.44 15.33 -10.85
CA THR A 167 9.84 16.43 -11.64
C THR A 167 10.61 17.75 -11.48
N VAL A 168 11.00 18.10 -10.25
CA VAL A 168 11.80 19.32 -9.99
C VAL A 168 13.17 19.23 -10.66
N MET A 169 13.86 18.09 -10.55
CA MET A 169 15.18 17.90 -11.20
C MET A 169 15.09 18.03 -12.71
N LYS A 170 14.05 17.45 -13.34
CA LYS A 170 13.77 17.61 -14.76
C LYS A 170 13.55 19.06 -15.16
N SER A 171 12.74 19.80 -14.40
CA SER A 171 12.45 21.21 -14.69
C SER A 171 13.72 22.08 -14.66
N LYS A 172 14.69 21.75 -13.79
CA LYS A 172 15.98 22.44 -13.70
C LYS A 172 16.92 22.06 -14.85
N ASN A 173 16.90 20.81 -15.28
CA ASN A 173 17.75 20.31 -16.38
C ASN A 173 17.20 20.65 -17.78
N GLY A 174 15.89 20.93 -17.90
CA GLY A 174 15.23 21.40 -19.13
C GLY A 174 15.32 22.91 -19.37
N ALA A 175 15.96 23.65 -18.46
CA ALA A 175 16.28 25.07 -18.64
C ALA A 175 17.77 25.22 -19.03
N GLN A 176 18.08 25.00 -20.31
CA GLN A 176 19.25 25.58 -20.95
C GLN A 176 18.79 26.42 -22.16
N PRO A 177 19.36 27.62 -22.35
CA PRO A 177 18.96 28.60 -23.38
C PRO A 177 19.21 28.11 -24.81
#